data_AF-T1H8W4-F1
#
_entry.id   AF-T1H8W4-F1
#
_cell.length_a   1.000
_cell.length_b   1.000
_cell.length_c   1.000
_cell.angle_alpha   90.00
_cell.angle_beta   90.00
_cell.angle_gamma   90.00
#
_symmetry.space_group_name_H-M   'P 1'
#
loop_
_entity.id
_entity.type
_entity.pdbx_description
1 polymer ?
#
loop_
_entity_poly.entity_id
_entity_poly.type
_entity_poly.pdbx_seq_one_letter_code
_entity_poly.pdbx_strand_id
1 'polypeptide(L)'
;INAALFLGLVACVVGATVPKMPDGCADVHNKAVSDFNFDRFFKGQWHMTHAKLRVTNEKTCETFSVNGDKVTFTLNGQSVSCKLEKVAGARFTKFNCQMG
;
A
#
# COMPACT_ATOMS: atom_id res chain seq x y z
N ILE A 1 45.29 -38.34 -8.50
CA ILE A 1 45.02 -36.96 -8.95
C ILE A 1 43.69 -36.55 -8.34
N ASN A 2 43.73 -35.75 -7.27
CA ASN A 2 42.54 -35.14 -6.68
C ASN A 2 42.34 -33.79 -7.37
N ALA A 3 41.27 -33.67 -8.16
CA ALA A 3 40.83 -32.40 -8.71
C ALA A 3 39.35 -32.22 -8.33
N ALA A 4 39.11 -31.63 -7.17
CA ALA A 4 37.82 -31.04 -6.84
C ALA A 4 37.91 -29.56 -7.19
N LEU A 5 37.34 -29.21 -8.35
CA LEU A 5 37.11 -27.82 -8.76
C LEU A 5 35.67 -27.74 -9.26
N PHE A 6 34.76 -27.48 -8.32
CA PHE A 6 33.48 -26.85 -8.64
C PHE A 6 33.40 -25.59 -7.79
N LEU A 7 34.02 -24.52 -8.30
CA LEU A 7 33.68 -23.15 -7.94
C LEU A 7 32.31 -22.84 -8.54
N GLY A 8 31.28 -23.41 -7.92
CA GLY A 8 29.89 -23.09 -8.16
C GLY A 8 29.33 -22.47 -6.90
N LEU A 9 29.79 -21.26 -6.56
CA LEU A 9 29.00 -20.35 -5.73
C LEU A 9 27.73 -20.04 -6.52
N VAL A 10 26.77 -20.95 -6.48
CA VAL A 10 25.36 -20.58 -6.59
C VAL A 10 25.09 -19.87 -5.29
N ALA A 11 25.53 -18.61 -5.21
CA ALA A 11 24.78 -17.65 -4.44
C ALA A 11 23.37 -17.78 -5.02
N CYS A 12 22.48 -18.46 -4.29
CA CYS A 12 21.11 -18.01 -4.24
C CYS A 12 21.25 -16.53 -3.89
N VAL A 13 21.30 -15.70 -4.93
CA VAL A 13 20.72 -14.38 -4.86
C VAL A 13 19.33 -14.72 -4.38
N VAL A 14 19.13 -14.60 -3.07
CA VAL A 14 17.81 -14.57 -2.47
C VAL A 14 17.22 -13.36 -3.15
N GLY A 15 16.63 -13.58 -4.33
CA GLY A 15 16.02 -12.54 -5.13
C GLY A 15 14.99 -12.01 -4.19
N ALA A 16 15.27 -10.84 -3.61
CA ALA A 16 14.45 -10.25 -2.56
C ALA A 16 13.02 -10.39 -3.06
N THR A 17 12.23 -11.22 -2.36
CA THR A 17 10.90 -11.59 -2.81
C THR A 17 10.17 -10.29 -3.02
N VAL A 18 9.88 -9.96 -4.29
CA VAL A 18 9.26 -8.69 -4.64
C VAL A 18 8.01 -8.58 -3.77
N PRO A 19 7.89 -7.57 -2.90
CA PRO A 19 6.78 -7.48 -1.97
C PRO A 19 5.48 -7.56 -2.77
N LYS A 20 4.66 -8.56 -2.43
CA LYS A 20 3.34 -8.76 -3.03
C LYS A 20 2.27 -8.18 -2.11
N MET A 21 1.12 -7.87 -2.68
CA MET A 21 -0.07 -7.60 -1.88
C MET A 21 -0.37 -8.82 -0.99
N PRO A 22 -0.88 -8.61 0.25
CA PRO A 22 -1.31 -9.70 1.11
C PRO A 22 -2.35 -10.61 0.45
N ASP A 23 -2.41 -11.87 0.88
CA ASP A 23 -3.39 -12.82 0.38
C ASP A 23 -4.82 -12.31 0.60
N GLY A 24 -5.68 -12.48 -0.41
CA GLY A 24 -7.05 -11.98 -0.42
C GLY A 24 -7.21 -10.53 -0.92
N CYS A 25 -6.12 -9.80 -1.12
CA CYS A 25 -6.16 -8.50 -1.82
C CYS A 25 -6.02 -8.67 -3.33
N ALA A 26 -6.79 -7.89 -4.10
CA ALA A 26 -6.66 -7.86 -5.55
C ALA A 26 -5.37 -7.13 -5.97
N ASP A 27 -4.53 -7.77 -6.79
CA ASP A 27 -3.44 -7.10 -7.49
C ASP A 27 -3.99 -6.36 -8.71
N VAL A 28 -3.94 -5.04 -8.67
CA VAL A 28 -4.46 -4.14 -9.71
C VAL A 28 -3.35 -3.42 -10.47
N HIS A 29 -2.08 -3.86 -10.37
CA HIS A 29 -0.96 -3.18 -11.02
C HIS A 29 -1.18 -2.97 -12.53
N ASN A 30 -1.69 -3.97 -13.24
CA ASN A 30 -1.96 -3.89 -14.68
C ASN A 30 -3.24 -3.12 -15.05
N LYS A 31 -3.99 -2.63 -14.05
CA LYS A 31 -5.23 -1.86 -14.22
C LYS A 31 -5.10 -0.44 -13.68
N ALA A 32 -4.05 -0.16 -12.90
CA ALA A 32 -3.79 1.15 -12.35
C ALA A 32 -3.40 2.13 -13.46
N VAL A 33 -3.74 3.41 -13.27
CA VAL A 33 -3.31 4.49 -14.14
C VAL A 33 -1.78 4.59 -14.13
N SER A 34 -1.16 4.67 -15.32
CA SER A 34 0.30 4.58 -15.47
C SER A 34 1.04 5.87 -15.12
N ASP A 35 0.37 7.02 -15.23
CA ASP A 35 0.91 8.36 -14.95
C ASP A 35 0.38 8.94 -13.63
N PHE A 36 0.10 8.07 -12.64
CA PHE A 36 -0.38 8.48 -11.33
C PHE A 36 0.53 9.54 -10.68
N ASN A 37 -0.03 10.71 -10.39
CA ASN A 37 0.67 11.78 -9.70
C ASN A 37 0.39 11.72 -8.18
N PHE A 38 1.33 11.12 -7.45
CA PHE A 38 1.22 10.93 -6.00
C PHE A 38 1.04 12.26 -5.25
N ASP A 39 1.88 13.26 -5.53
CA ASP A 39 1.88 14.53 -4.80
C ASP A 39 0.60 15.33 -5.00
N ARG A 40 -0.04 15.20 -6.16
CA ARG A 40 -1.35 15.82 -6.43
C ARG A 40 -2.48 15.06 -5.77
N PHE A 41 -2.43 13.73 -5.78
CA PHE A 41 -3.50 12.90 -5.21
C PHE A 41 -3.51 12.96 -3.68
N PHE A 42 -2.35 12.87 -3.04
CA PHE A 42 -2.20 12.89 -1.58
C PHE A 42 -2.10 14.30 -1.00
N LYS A 43 -2.90 15.24 -1.52
CA LYS A 43 -2.98 16.62 -1.01
C LYS A 43 -4.43 17.10 -0.95
N GLY A 44 -4.85 17.56 0.24
CA GLY A 44 -6.19 18.12 0.46
C GLY A 44 -7.14 17.13 1.13
N GLN A 45 -8.39 17.08 0.66
CA GLN A 45 -9.44 16.22 1.23
C GLN A 45 -10.15 15.43 0.15
N TRP A 46 -10.45 14.17 0.47
CA TRP A 46 -11.26 13.27 -0.34
C TRP A 46 -12.50 12.85 0.42
N HIS A 47 -13.66 12.95 -0.22
CA HIS A 47 -14.92 12.45 0.33
C HIS A 47 -15.28 11.16 -0.37
N MET A 48 -15.50 10.08 0.38
CA MET A 48 -15.97 8.83 -0.20
C MET A 48 -17.46 8.95 -0.50
N THR A 49 -17.81 9.07 -1.77
CA THR A 49 -19.20 9.20 -2.21
C THR A 49 -19.85 7.85 -2.57
N HIS A 50 -19.05 6.87 -3.01
CA HIS A 50 -19.52 5.56 -3.45
C HIS A 50 -18.53 4.46 -3.07
N ALA A 51 -19.02 3.28 -2.72
CA ALA A 51 -18.21 2.08 -2.47
C ALA A 51 -18.95 0.83 -2.95
N LYS A 52 -18.22 -0.13 -3.54
CA LYS A 52 -18.80 -1.39 -4.06
C LYS A 52 -19.33 -2.29 -2.94
N LEU A 53 -18.62 -2.34 -1.82
CA LEU A 53 -19.03 -3.01 -0.59
C LEU A 53 -19.18 -1.91 0.47
N ARG A 54 -20.31 -1.87 1.17
CA ARG A 54 -20.52 -0.91 2.27
C ARG A 54 -19.51 -1.23 3.37
N VAL A 55 -18.49 -0.38 3.55
CA VAL A 55 -17.55 -0.53 4.68
C VAL A 55 -18.09 0.21 5.92
N THR A 56 -18.95 1.19 5.73
CA THR A 56 -19.68 1.87 6.80
C THR A 56 -21.10 2.19 6.36
N ASN A 57 -21.98 2.39 7.33
CA ASN A 57 -23.39 2.64 7.07
C ASN A 57 -23.57 3.83 6.10
N GLU A 58 -24.68 3.85 5.35
CA GLU A 58 -25.01 4.90 4.38
C GLU A 58 -25.08 6.33 4.96
N LYS A 59 -24.98 6.48 6.29
CA LYS A 59 -25.10 7.75 7.00
C LYS A 59 -23.76 8.39 7.32
N THR A 60 -22.64 7.68 7.19
CA THR A 60 -21.30 8.22 7.48
C THR A 60 -20.63 8.74 6.22
N CYS A 61 -20.57 10.07 6.08
CA CYS A 61 -19.77 10.74 5.05
C CYS A 61 -18.30 10.70 5.45
N GLU A 62 -17.60 9.63 5.06
CA GLU A 62 -16.18 9.48 5.35
C GLU A 62 -15.37 10.51 4.57
N THR A 63 -14.61 11.31 5.32
CA THR A 63 -13.70 12.30 4.77
C THR A 63 -12.29 11.93 5.14
N PHE A 64 -11.44 11.82 4.12
CA PHE A 64 -10.01 11.56 4.23
C PHE A 64 -9.27 12.87 4.06
N SER A 65 -8.53 13.29 5.08
CA SER A 65 -7.58 14.39 4.97
C SER A 65 -6.21 13.83 4.64
N VAL A 66 -5.62 14.27 3.53
CA VAL A 66 -4.36 13.76 3.01
C VAL A 66 -3.32 14.89 2.91
N ASN A 67 -2.11 14.61 3.39
CA ASN A 67 -0.99 15.54 3.34
C ASN A 67 0.33 14.76 3.15
N GLY A 68 0.65 14.46 1.89
CA GLY A 68 1.76 13.61 1.48
C GLY A 68 1.68 12.25 2.16
N ASP A 69 2.64 12.00 3.04
CA ASP A 69 2.80 10.72 3.74
C ASP A 69 1.82 10.52 4.91
N LYS A 70 0.93 11.47 5.19
CA LYS A 70 -0.03 11.39 6.29
C LYS A 70 -1.46 11.37 5.75
N VAL A 71 -2.25 10.42 6.25
CA VAL A 71 -3.68 10.30 5.95
C VAL A 71 -4.44 10.20 7.27
N THR A 72 -5.49 10.99 7.44
CA THR A 72 -6.39 10.89 8.59
C THR A 72 -7.84 10.82 8.14
N PHE A 73 -8.66 10.05 8.83
CA PHE A 73 -10.09 9.94 8.57
C PHE A 73 -10.83 9.47 9.82
N THR A 74 -12.17 9.45 9.76
CA THR A 74 -13.01 8.92 10.85
C THR A 74 -13.68 7.64 10.38
N LEU A 75 -13.51 6.56 11.14
CA LEU A 75 -14.16 5.27 10.92
C LEU A 75 -14.99 4.94 12.15
N ASN A 76 -16.30 4.72 11.99
CA ASN A 76 -17.22 4.41 13.10
C ASN A 76 -17.15 5.42 14.29
N GLY A 77 -16.92 6.70 13.99
CA GLY A 77 -16.79 7.75 15.01
C GLY A 77 -15.41 7.85 15.68
N GLN A 78 -14.48 6.94 15.37
CA GLN A 78 -13.11 6.97 15.87
C GLN A 78 -12.16 7.57 14.84
N SER A 79 -11.19 8.37 15.31
CA SER A 79 -10.17 8.92 14.44
C SER A 79 -9.16 7.84 14.09
N VAL A 80 -8.88 7.72 12.79
CA VAL A 80 -7.82 6.86 12.24
C VAL A 80 -6.74 7.77 11.69
N SER A 81 -5.50 7.49 12.09
CA SER A 81 -4.31 8.18 11.56
C SER A 81 -3.37 7.17 10.93
N CYS A 82 -2.98 7.43 9.70
CA CYS A 82 -2.08 6.58 8.94
C CYS A 82 -0.84 7.33 8.48
N LYS A 83 0.28 6.62 8.44
CA LYS A 83 1.55 7.11 7.87
C LYS A 83 2.03 6.19 6.76
N LEU A 84 2.58 6.78 5.72
CA LEU A 84 3.20 6.04 4.63
C LEU A 84 4.33 5.18 5.19
N GLU A 85 4.33 3.91 4.81
CA GLU A 85 5.39 2.97 5.06
C GLU A 85 6.10 2.66 3.75
N LYS A 86 7.37 3.05 3.65
CA LYS A 86 8.19 2.77 2.47
C LYS A 86 8.58 1.29 2.46
N VAL A 87 7.97 0.53 1.56
CA VAL A 87 8.32 -0.88 1.34
C VAL A 87 9.26 -0.97 0.13
N ALA A 88 10.53 -1.31 0.37
CA ALA A 88 11.54 -1.37 -0.68
C ALA A 88 11.16 -2.40 -1.77
N GLY A 89 11.17 -1.98 -3.04
CA GLY A 89 10.85 -2.84 -4.18
C GLY A 89 9.35 -3.14 -4.37
N ALA A 90 8.47 -2.60 -3.52
CA ALA A 90 7.03 -2.78 -3.68
C ALA A 90 6.49 -1.98 -4.87
N ARG A 91 5.49 -2.54 -5.54
CA ARG A 91 4.71 -1.87 -6.61
C ARG A 91 3.42 -1.24 -6.10
N PHE A 92 3.26 -1.14 -4.78
CA PHE A 92 2.09 -0.61 -4.10
C PHE A 92 2.50 0.44 -3.07
N THR A 93 1.54 1.29 -2.70
CA THR A 93 1.68 2.24 -1.59
C THR A 93 1.10 1.60 -0.34
N LYS A 94 1.86 1.57 0.76
CA LYS A 94 1.40 1.04 2.05
C LYS A 94 1.26 2.16 3.06
N PHE A 95 0.14 2.19 3.76
CA PHE A 95 -0.04 3.05 4.92
C PHE A 95 -0.22 2.18 6.17
N ASN A 96 0.50 2.52 7.22
CA ASN A 96 0.33 1.90 8.53
C ASN A 96 -0.59 2.80 9.36
N CYS A 97 -1.72 2.25 9.82
CA CYS A 97 -2.81 2.99 10.44
C CYS A 97 -2.97 2.63 11.91
N GLN A 98 -3.32 3.63 12.72
CA GLN A 98 -3.62 3.49 14.13
C GLN A 98 -4.99 4.10 14.41
N MET A 99 -5.82 3.37 15.16
CA MET A 99 -7.08 3.89 15.69
C MET A 99 -6.82 4.57 17.03
N GLY A 100 -7.41 5.75 17.21
CA GLY A 100 -7.45 6.47 18.48
C GLY A 100 -8.57 6.04 19.40
#